data_AF-A0A933FLV5-F1
#
_entry.id   AF-A0A933FLV5-F1
#
_cell.length_a   1.000
_cell.length_b   1.000
_cell.length_c   1.000
_cell.angle_alpha   90.00
_cell.angle_beta   90.00
_cell.angle_gamma   90.00
#
_symmetry.space_group_name_H-M   'P 1'
#
loop_
_entity.id
_entity.type
_entity.pdbx_description
1 polymer ?
#
loop_
_entity_poly.entity_id
_entity_poly.type
_entity_poly.pdbx_seq_one_letter_code
_entity_poly.pdbx_strand_id
1 'polypeptide(L)'
;MKKEAAEYIHEWQITIDRINLNFTTTGSMMAADVENLCKFGYEYPIKAVIAQQYGSVPRSYYGHSPGELIEKIGLKMYMPGNLQSGVTDMEGWYPVYPNEKAFITLVGSSTPAQWANRIEASKQLGEFVLNQILSSSSSIFPKLTFDP
;
A
#
# COMPACT_ATOMS: atom_id res chain seq x y z
N MET A 1 7.83 -2.46 -17.78
CA MET A 1 7.89 -1.90 -16.42
C MET A 1 9.33 -1.52 -16.09
N LYS A 2 9.57 -0.43 -15.35
CA LYS A 2 10.92 -0.01 -14.90
C LYS A 2 11.39 -0.87 -13.72
N LYS A 3 12.72 -0.97 -13.54
CA LYS A 3 13.33 -1.90 -12.58
C LYS A 3 12.82 -1.71 -11.14
N GLU A 4 12.93 -0.51 -10.59
CA GLU A 4 12.52 -0.24 -9.20
C GLU A 4 11.00 -0.43 -9.01
N ALA A 5 10.19 -0.12 -10.03
CA ALA A 5 8.75 -0.41 -9.99
C ALA A 5 8.46 -1.92 -9.90
N ALA A 6 9.19 -2.73 -10.66
CA ALA A 6 9.06 -4.19 -10.63
C ALA A 6 9.50 -4.76 -9.27
N GLU A 7 10.53 -4.19 -8.64
CA GLU A 7 10.98 -4.58 -7.29
C GLU A 7 9.89 -4.29 -6.25
N TYR A 8 9.26 -3.11 -6.27
CA TYR A 8 8.16 -2.82 -5.35
C TYR A 8 6.96 -3.77 -5.53
N ILE A 9 6.59 -4.10 -6.77
CA ILE A 9 5.50 -5.06 -7.03
C ILE A 9 5.87 -6.46 -6.56
N HIS A 10 7.11 -6.90 -6.81
CA HIS A 10 7.58 -8.21 -6.37
C HIS A 10 7.54 -8.35 -4.84
N GLU A 11 8.06 -7.34 -4.12
CA GLU A 11 8.08 -7.29 -2.66
C GLU A 11 6.68 -7.20 -2.05
N TRP A 12 5.77 -6.41 -2.67
CA TRP A 12 4.36 -6.39 -2.30
C TRP A 12 3.74 -7.78 -2.39
N GLN A 13 3.91 -8.45 -3.54
CA GLN A 13 3.24 -9.72 -3.80
C GLN A 13 3.68 -10.81 -2.83
N ILE A 14 5.00 -11.00 -2.67
CA ILE A 14 5.55 -11.99 -1.73
C ILE A 14 5.08 -11.71 -0.30
N THR A 15 5.07 -10.44 0.10
CA THR A 15 4.73 -10.07 1.48
C THR A 15 3.25 -10.25 1.77
N ILE A 16 2.36 -9.87 0.85
CA ILE A 16 0.92 -10.03 1.01
C ILE A 16 0.51 -11.51 0.99
N ASP A 17 1.14 -12.32 0.14
CA ASP A 17 0.92 -13.77 0.15
C ASP A 17 1.34 -14.38 1.50
N ARG A 18 2.49 -13.98 2.03
CA ARG A 18 2.97 -14.40 3.36
C ARG A 18 2.01 -13.98 4.48
N ILE A 19 1.59 -12.71 4.51
CA ILE A 19 0.66 -12.20 5.52
C ILE A 19 -0.66 -12.97 5.47
N ASN A 20 -1.20 -13.16 4.26
CA ASN A 20 -2.45 -13.88 4.08
C ASN A 20 -2.34 -15.35 4.52
N LEU A 21 -1.22 -16.02 4.21
CA LEU A 21 -0.96 -17.38 4.67
C LEU A 21 -0.88 -17.47 6.19
N ASN A 22 -0.13 -16.57 6.83
CA ASN A 22 -0.02 -16.52 8.28
C ASN A 22 -1.40 -16.30 8.91
N PHE A 23 -2.12 -15.27 8.45
CA PHE A 23 -3.44 -14.91 8.97
C PHE A 23 -4.46 -16.05 8.83
N THR A 24 -4.52 -16.71 7.67
CA THR A 24 -5.43 -17.85 7.45
C THR A 24 -5.08 -19.07 8.28
N THR A 25 -3.81 -19.22 8.67
CA THR A 25 -3.32 -20.32 9.51
C THR A 25 -3.59 -20.07 11.00
N THR A 26 -3.40 -18.85 11.48
CA THR A 26 -3.47 -18.51 12.91
C THR A 26 -4.80 -17.88 13.33
N GLY A 27 -5.58 -17.37 12.38
CA GLY A 27 -6.79 -16.59 12.62
C GLY A 27 -6.55 -15.21 13.25
N SER A 28 -5.29 -14.76 13.34
CA SER A 28 -4.91 -13.51 14.01
C SER A 28 -3.75 -12.82 13.31
N MET A 29 -3.67 -11.49 13.46
CA MET A 29 -2.56 -10.69 12.93
C MET A 29 -1.52 -10.45 14.00
N MET A 30 -0.25 -10.68 13.68
CA MET A 30 0.88 -10.28 14.51
C MET A 30 1.28 -8.84 14.23
N ALA A 31 1.87 -8.15 15.21
CA ALA A 31 2.35 -6.78 15.05
C ALA A 31 3.28 -6.61 13.83
N ALA A 32 4.21 -7.56 13.63
CA ALA A 32 5.10 -7.57 12.47
C ALA A 32 4.35 -7.75 11.14
N ASP A 33 3.27 -8.55 11.10
CA ASP A 33 2.45 -8.71 9.89
C ASP A 33 1.65 -7.44 9.59
N VAL A 34 1.22 -6.70 10.62
CA VAL A 34 0.54 -5.41 10.46
C VAL A 34 1.51 -4.34 9.95
N GLU A 35 2.72 -4.28 10.50
CA GLU A 35 3.76 -3.37 9.98
C GLU A 35 4.07 -3.66 8.51
N ASN A 36 4.22 -4.95 8.18
CA ASN A 36 4.44 -5.38 6.81
C ASN A 36 3.24 -5.04 5.91
N LEU A 37 2.01 -5.19 6.41
CA LEU A 37 0.80 -4.82 5.68
C LEU A 37 0.79 -3.33 5.37
N CYS A 38 1.12 -2.45 6.33
CA CYS A 38 1.25 -1.02 6.05
C CYS A 38 2.27 -0.76 4.94
N LYS A 39 3.53 -1.16 5.17
CA LYS A 39 4.67 -0.80 4.32
C LYS A 39 4.61 -1.47 2.95
N PHE A 40 4.49 -2.78 2.91
CA PHE A 40 4.53 -3.54 1.65
C PHE A 40 3.14 -3.64 1.03
N GLY A 41 2.08 -3.66 1.83
CA GLY A 41 0.73 -3.83 1.33
C GLY A 41 0.10 -2.57 0.74
N TYR A 42 0.33 -1.41 1.34
CA TYR A 42 -0.32 -0.16 0.92
C TYR A 42 0.66 0.81 0.26
N GLU A 43 1.88 0.96 0.81
CA GLU A 43 2.84 1.93 0.31
C GLU A 43 3.61 1.46 -0.94
N TYR A 44 4.01 0.18 -1.02
CA TYR A 44 4.80 -0.31 -2.15
C TYR A 44 4.07 -0.29 -3.50
N PRO A 45 2.77 -0.65 -3.61
CA PRO A 45 2.02 -0.45 -4.85
C PRO A 45 2.07 1.00 -5.34
N ILE A 46 1.94 1.98 -4.44
CA ILE A 46 1.97 3.40 -4.79
C ILE A 46 3.38 3.83 -5.23
N LYS A 47 4.41 3.36 -4.52
CA LYS A 47 5.81 3.55 -4.91
C LYS A 47 6.13 2.93 -6.26
N ALA A 48 5.52 1.82 -6.63
CA ALA A 48 5.66 1.23 -7.95
C ALA A 48 5.15 2.18 -9.05
N VAL A 49 4.02 2.88 -8.82
CA VAL A 49 3.52 3.90 -9.74
C VAL A 49 4.52 5.05 -9.90
N ILE A 50 5.04 5.56 -8.78
CA ILE A 50 6.05 6.64 -8.79
C ILE A 50 7.31 6.18 -9.55
N ALA A 51 7.88 5.03 -9.17
CA ALA A 51 9.08 4.49 -9.81
C ALA A 51 8.86 4.20 -11.29
N GLN A 52 7.67 3.75 -11.69
CA GLN A 52 7.34 3.52 -13.10
C GLN A 52 7.38 4.83 -13.89
N GLN A 53 6.96 5.95 -13.30
CA GLN A 53 6.97 7.24 -13.96
C GLN A 53 8.36 7.89 -13.97
N TYR A 54 9.11 7.85 -12.87
CA TYR A 54 10.37 8.59 -12.72
C TYR A 54 11.64 7.76 -12.91
N GLY A 55 11.53 6.44 -12.90
CA GLY A 55 12.67 5.51 -12.89
C GLY A 55 13.14 5.14 -11.50
N SER A 56 12.85 5.98 -10.50
CA SER A 56 13.05 5.73 -9.08
C SER A 56 12.08 6.54 -8.22
N VAL A 57 11.94 6.19 -6.94
CA VAL A 57 11.19 7.01 -5.97
C VAL A 57 12.04 8.20 -5.53
N PRO A 58 11.62 9.46 -5.76
CA PRO A 58 12.38 10.63 -5.31
C PRO A 58 12.43 10.71 -3.79
N ARG A 59 13.50 11.31 -3.24
CA ARG A 59 13.66 11.38 -1.78
C ARG A 59 12.54 12.12 -1.05
N SER A 60 11.92 13.09 -1.71
CA SER A 60 10.76 13.85 -1.21
C SER A 60 9.50 13.01 -1.01
N TYR A 61 9.48 11.75 -1.44
CA TYR A 61 8.37 10.82 -1.25
C TYR A 61 8.57 9.87 -0.06
N TYR A 62 9.75 9.87 0.58
CA TYR A 62 9.95 9.09 1.79
C TYR A 62 9.31 9.78 3.00
N GLY A 63 8.75 8.98 3.91
CA GLY A 63 8.12 9.48 5.14
C GLY A 63 6.67 9.94 4.98
N HIS A 64 6.11 9.85 3.77
CA HIS A 64 4.69 10.09 3.53
C HIS A 64 3.88 8.79 3.68
N SER A 65 2.69 8.92 4.26
CA SER A 65 1.68 7.88 4.32
C SER A 65 1.12 7.54 2.93
N PRO A 66 0.48 6.38 2.75
CA PRO A 66 -0.10 5.96 1.49
C PRO A 66 -1.09 6.97 0.89
N GLY A 67 -2.00 7.56 1.67
CA GLY A 67 -2.93 8.53 1.10
C GLY A 67 -2.25 9.87 0.79
N GLU A 68 -1.27 10.33 1.58
CA GLU A 68 -0.43 11.48 1.19
C GLU A 68 0.28 11.24 -0.15
N LEU A 69 0.83 10.04 -0.37
CA LEU A 69 1.43 9.67 -1.63
C LEU A 69 0.38 9.69 -2.75
N ILE A 70 -0.76 9.03 -2.56
CA ILE A 70 -1.88 8.99 -3.52
C ILE A 70 -2.35 10.38 -3.93
N GLU A 71 -2.49 11.31 -2.97
CA GLU A 71 -2.87 12.70 -3.23
C GLU A 71 -1.78 13.43 -4.02
N LYS A 72 -0.51 13.33 -3.60
CA LYS A 72 0.64 13.92 -4.31
C LYS A 72 0.75 13.45 -5.74
N ILE A 73 0.45 12.18 -5.99
CA ILE A 73 0.51 11.58 -7.33
C ILE A 73 -0.84 11.59 -8.04
N GLY A 74 -1.84 12.33 -7.56
CA GLY A 74 -3.15 12.43 -8.21
C GLY A 74 -3.83 11.08 -8.50
N LEU A 75 -3.44 10.00 -7.81
CA LEU A 75 -3.94 8.65 -8.10
C LEU A 75 -5.39 8.49 -7.66
N LYS A 76 -5.82 9.28 -6.67
CA LYS A 76 -7.15 9.20 -6.05
C LYS A 76 -8.30 9.25 -7.04
N MET A 77 -8.21 10.11 -8.06
CA MET A 77 -9.27 10.26 -9.05
C MET A 77 -9.50 9.01 -9.93
N TYR A 78 -8.54 8.10 -9.96
CA TYR A 78 -8.61 6.84 -10.72
C TYR A 78 -8.97 5.65 -9.84
N MET A 79 -8.91 5.80 -8.51
CA MET A 79 -9.14 4.70 -7.59
C MET A 79 -10.64 4.45 -7.39
N PRO A 80 -11.11 3.20 -7.55
CA PRO A 80 -12.42 2.78 -7.08
C PRO A 80 -12.65 3.14 -5.60
N GLY A 81 -13.91 3.47 -5.24
CA GLY A 81 -14.24 3.93 -3.89
C GLY A 81 -13.90 2.93 -2.78
N ASN A 82 -14.00 1.62 -3.05
CA ASN A 82 -13.58 0.58 -2.11
C ASN A 82 -12.07 0.63 -1.81
N LEU A 83 -11.23 0.95 -2.81
CA LEU A 83 -9.79 1.08 -2.60
C LEU A 83 -9.45 2.34 -1.80
N GLN A 84 -10.15 3.45 -2.06
CA GLN A 84 -9.99 4.68 -1.29
C GLN A 84 -10.33 4.45 0.20
N SER A 85 -11.43 3.75 0.47
CA SER A 85 -11.81 3.39 1.84
C SER A 85 -10.78 2.48 2.52
N GLY A 86 -10.23 1.49 1.79
CA GLY A 86 -9.20 0.61 2.32
C GLY A 86 -7.90 1.33 2.67
N VAL A 87 -7.46 2.25 1.81
CA VAL A 87 -6.31 3.13 2.11
C VAL A 87 -6.59 3.99 3.34
N THR A 88 -7.76 4.63 3.41
CA THR A 88 -8.13 5.52 4.51
C THR A 88 -8.17 4.78 5.86
N ASP A 89 -8.70 3.55 5.90
CA ASP A 89 -8.69 2.72 7.11
C ASP A 89 -7.26 2.43 7.59
N MET A 90 -6.33 2.20 6.67
CA MET A 90 -4.93 1.91 7.01
C MET A 90 -4.07 3.14 7.28
N GLU A 91 -4.44 4.32 6.77
CA GLU A 91 -3.74 5.58 7.09
C GLU A 91 -3.73 5.87 8.59
N GLY A 92 -4.80 5.54 9.30
CA GLY A 92 -4.88 5.71 10.75
C GLY A 92 -3.82 4.92 11.55
N TRP A 93 -3.14 3.96 10.92
CA TRP A 93 -2.13 3.11 11.54
C TRP A 93 -0.71 3.65 11.37
N TYR A 94 -0.46 4.46 10.34
CA TYR A 94 0.85 5.06 10.06
C TYR A 94 1.39 5.96 11.17
N PRO A 95 0.61 6.85 11.81
CA PRO A 95 1.11 7.70 12.90
C PRO A 95 1.25 6.96 14.24
N VAL A 96 0.68 5.75 14.36
CA VAL A 96 0.77 4.93 15.58
C VAL A 96 2.10 4.18 15.64
N TYR A 97 2.69 3.91 14.48
CA TYR A 97 4.09 3.53 14.36
C TYR A 97 4.96 4.78 14.58
N PRO A 98 5.96 4.80 15.47
CA PRO A 98 6.64 3.67 16.12
C PRO A 98 6.29 3.47 17.62
N ASN A 99 5.14 3.95 18.10
CA ASN A 99 4.75 3.73 19.50
C ASN A 99 4.28 2.29 19.72
N GLU A 100 5.23 1.40 20.03
CA GLU A 100 5.03 -0.04 20.14
C GLU A 100 3.85 -0.43 21.05
N LYS A 101 3.65 0.26 22.18
CA LYS A 101 2.56 -0.04 23.11
C LYS A 101 1.18 0.32 22.54
N ALA A 102 1.08 1.49 21.92
CA ALA A 102 -0.16 1.92 21.27
C ALA A 102 -0.45 1.05 20.04
N PHE A 103 0.59 0.66 19.31
CA PHE A 103 0.50 -0.20 18.14
C PHE A 103 0.00 -1.60 18.50
N ILE A 104 0.63 -2.30 19.46
CA ILE A 104 0.19 -3.64 19.91
C ILE A 104 -1.26 -3.61 20.39
N THR A 105 -1.64 -2.57 21.14
CA THR A 105 -3.02 -2.43 21.63
C THR A 105 -4.01 -2.31 20.47
N LEU A 106 -3.69 -1.47 19.47
CA LEU A 106 -4.53 -1.28 18.29
C LEU A 106 -4.62 -2.55 17.43
N VAL A 107 -3.52 -3.31 17.33
CA VAL A 107 -3.50 -4.61 16.65
C VAL A 107 -4.49 -5.56 17.31
N GLY A 108 -4.44 -5.66 18.65
CA GLY A 108 -5.32 -6.51 19.44
C GLY A 108 -6.78 -6.07 19.48
N SER A 109 -7.09 -4.79 19.22
CA SER A 109 -8.48 -4.29 19.22
C SER A 109 -9.24 -4.59 17.92
N SER A 110 -8.56 -5.05 16.87
CA SER A 110 -9.17 -5.37 15.58
C SER A 110 -9.61 -6.83 15.51
N THR A 111 -10.82 -7.07 15.01
CA THR A 111 -11.36 -8.41 14.81
C THR A 111 -10.73 -9.11 13.61
N PRO A 112 -10.78 -10.46 13.55
CA PRO A 112 -10.33 -11.20 12.36
C PRO A 112 -11.01 -10.75 11.06
N ALA A 113 -12.31 -10.43 11.10
CA ALA A 113 -13.02 -9.94 9.92
C ALA A 113 -12.48 -8.58 9.43
N GLN A 114 -12.14 -7.67 10.34
CA GLN A 114 -11.50 -6.40 9.98
C GLN A 114 -10.11 -6.64 9.35
N TRP A 115 -9.34 -7.59 9.88
CA TRP A 115 -8.04 -7.94 9.31
C TRP A 115 -8.15 -8.58 7.93
N ALA A 116 -9.09 -9.50 7.74
CA ALA A 116 -9.37 -10.09 6.43
C ALA A 116 -9.69 -9.00 5.39
N ASN A 117 -10.54 -8.03 5.76
CA ASN A 117 -10.89 -6.91 4.88
C ASN A 117 -9.67 -6.04 4.51
N ARG A 118 -8.76 -5.79 5.45
CA ARG A 118 -7.54 -4.99 5.20
C ARG A 118 -6.54 -5.72 4.31
N ILE A 119 -6.38 -7.03 4.49
CA ILE A 119 -5.54 -7.87 3.63
C ILE A 119 -6.12 -7.87 2.22
N GLU A 120 -7.43 -8.07 2.10
CA GLU A 120 -8.11 -8.06 0.81
C GLU A 120 -8.03 -6.70 0.11
N ALA A 121 -8.25 -5.60 0.82
CA ALA A 121 -8.11 -4.26 0.26
C ALA A 121 -6.68 -3.98 -0.23
N SER A 122 -5.66 -4.47 0.47
CA SER A 122 -4.27 -4.38 0.02
C SER A 122 -4.01 -5.21 -1.24
N LYS A 123 -4.58 -6.41 -1.34
CA LYS A 123 -4.52 -7.24 -2.56
C LYS A 123 -5.14 -6.51 -3.74
N GLN A 124 -6.36 -6.03 -3.58
CA GLN A 124 -7.08 -5.31 -4.63
C GLN A 124 -6.36 -4.03 -5.05
N LEU A 125 -5.71 -3.32 -4.11
CA LEU A 125 -4.89 -2.14 -4.43
C LEU A 125 -3.70 -2.50 -5.32
N GLY A 126 -2.91 -3.51 -4.95
CA GLY A 126 -1.75 -3.89 -5.75
C GLY A 126 -2.13 -4.50 -7.10
N GLU A 127 -3.22 -5.27 -7.17
CA GLU A 127 -3.77 -5.76 -8.43
C GLU A 127 -4.29 -4.62 -9.32
N PHE A 128 -4.96 -3.63 -8.74
CA PHE A 128 -5.37 -2.43 -9.46
C PHE A 128 -4.15 -1.70 -10.03
N VAL A 129 -3.12 -1.46 -9.22
CA VAL A 129 -1.87 -0.84 -9.68
C VAL A 129 -1.24 -1.66 -10.81
N LEU A 130 -1.05 -2.96 -10.61
CA LEU A 130 -0.40 -3.82 -11.59
C LEU A 130 -1.17 -3.89 -12.91
N ASN A 131 -2.48 -4.13 -12.84
CA ASN A 131 -3.31 -4.48 -13.99
C ASN A 131 -3.97 -3.29 -14.68
N GLN A 132 -4.11 -2.14 -14.01
CA GLN A 132 -4.78 -0.96 -14.56
C GLN A 132 -3.83 0.22 -14.73
N ILE A 133 -2.77 0.31 -13.91
CA ILE A 133 -1.84 1.46 -13.92
C ILE A 133 -0.51 1.12 -14.58
N LEU A 134 0.07 -0.05 -14.29
CA LEU A 134 1.42 -0.41 -14.78
C LEU A 134 1.40 -1.21 -16.09
N SER A 135 0.31 -1.93 -16.37
CA SER A 135 0.11 -2.69 -17.61
C SER A 135 -0.35 -1.82 -18.78
N SER A 136 -0.91 -0.65 -18.49
CA SER A 136 -1.42 0.28 -19.49
C SER A 136 -0.24 0.91 -20.23
N SER A 137 -0.12 0.56 -21.52
CA SER A 137 0.93 1.03 -22.44
C SER A 137 0.81 2.51 -22.79
N SER A 138 -0.25 3.17 -22.34
CA SER A 138 -0.54 4.58 -22.55
C SER A 138 -0.33 5.38 -21.26
N SER A 139 0.12 6.61 -21.43
CA SER A 139 0.20 7.66 -20.42
C SER A 139 -1.20 8.08 -19.91
N ILE A 140 -1.98 7.15 -19.35
CA ILE A 140 -3.32 7.43 -18.82
C ILE A 140 -3.23 8.42 -17.65
N PHE A 141 -2.09 8.39 -16.95
CA PHE A 141 -1.74 9.38 -15.96
C PHE A 141 -1.16 10.62 -16.64
N PRO A 142 -1.76 11.80 -16.44
CA PRO A 142 -1.06 13.05 -16.66
C PRO A 142 0.31 12.94 -16.00
N LYS A 143 1.37 13.43 -16.66
CA LYS A 143 2.66 13.64 -15.99
C LYS A 143 2.36 14.31 -14.66
N LEU A 144 2.65 13.61 -13.58
CA LEU A 144 2.35 14.12 -12.26
C LEU A 144 3.12 15.42 -12.10
N THR A 145 2.36 16.50 -11.97
CA THR A 145 2.89 17.84 -11.81
C THR A 145 3.49 17.89 -10.42
N PHE A 146 4.81 17.89 -10.35
CA PHE A 146 5.53 18.00 -9.09
C PHE A 146 6.16 19.38 -9.01
N ASP A 147 5.86 20.09 -7.93
CA ASP A 147 6.70 21.19 -7.48
C ASP A 147 8.06 20.62 -7.03
N PRO A 148 9.18 21.25 -7.46
CA PRO A 148 10.54 20.82 -7.18
C PRO A 148 10.92 20.79 -5.70
#